data_AF-A0A2P6SIJ4-F1
#
_entry.id   AF-A0A2P6SIJ4-F1
#
_cell.length_a   1.000
_cell.length_b   1.000
_cell.length_c   1.000
_cell.angle_alpha   90.00
_cell.angle_beta   90.00
_cell.angle_gamma   90.00
#
_symmetry.space_group_name_H-M   'P 1'
#
loop_
_entity.id
_entity.type
_entity.pdbx_description
1 polymer ?
#
loop_
_entity_poly.entity_id
_entity_poly.type
_entity_poly.pdbx_seq_one_letter_code
_entity_poly.pdbx_strand_id
1 'polypeptide(L)'
;MDFASTAVALSLALVLAVVAVRHRARRLHDKNKRYHPVAGTVVHQLINFPRLHHYMTELAGKYNTYRMLDLFKGAVYTADPANVEYVLKTNFTNYGKGSYMYNILSDGLGDGIFAVDGQKWRHQRKVTSTEFSTKVVRDFSSAVFKTNAVKLAGIIYEAATSCSNQAIEIQVCLQRFSVSLITLHCY
;
A
#
# COMPACT_ATOMS: atom_id res chain seq x y z
N MET A 1 -38.79 35.05 -40.23
CA MET A 1 -39.53 34.20 -39.28
C MET A 1 -39.58 32.75 -39.78
N ASP A 2 -38.67 31.81 -39.57
CA ASP A 2 -37.21 31.79 -39.38
C ASP A 2 -36.77 30.38 -39.80
N PHE A 3 -36.67 30.14 -41.11
CA PHE A 3 -36.30 28.83 -41.66
C PHE A 3 -34.91 28.37 -41.18
N ALA A 4 -34.02 29.33 -40.90
CA ALA A 4 -32.74 29.08 -40.26
C ALA A 4 -32.88 28.62 -38.79
N SER A 5 -33.86 29.16 -38.04
CA SER A 5 -34.08 28.82 -36.63
C SER A 5 -34.63 27.40 -36.47
N THR A 6 -35.53 26.99 -37.36
CA THR A 6 -36.07 25.60 -37.37
C THR A 6 -35.00 24.59 -37.80
N ALA A 7 -34.15 24.92 -38.77
CA ALA A 7 -33.03 24.07 -39.17
C ALA A 7 -31.99 23.90 -38.05
N VAL A 8 -31.65 24.98 -37.34
CA VAL A 8 -30.74 24.93 -36.18
C VAL A 8 -31.35 24.08 -35.05
N ALA A 9 -32.64 24.26 -34.74
CA ALA A 9 -33.33 23.48 -33.71
C ALA A 9 -33.34 21.97 -34.01
N LEU A 10 -33.60 21.58 -35.27
CA LEU A 10 -33.56 20.18 -35.70
C LEU A 10 -32.15 19.59 -35.61
N SER A 11 -31.13 20.36 -35.96
CA SER A 11 -29.73 19.92 -35.86
C SER A 11 -29.29 19.69 -34.41
N LEU A 12 -29.69 20.59 -33.50
CA LEU A 12 -29.39 20.48 -32.06
C LEU A 12 -30.13 19.28 -31.44
N ALA A 13 -31.39 19.07 -31.81
CA ALA A 13 -32.18 17.91 -31.38
C ALA A 13 -31.55 16.59 -31.84
N LEU A 14 -31.04 16.54 -33.08
CA LEU A 14 -30.32 15.37 -33.60
C LEU A 14 -29.02 15.11 -32.80
N VAL A 15 -28.25 16.15 -32.50
CA VAL A 15 -27.00 16.01 -31.71
C VAL A 15 -27.31 15.53 -30.29
N LEU A 16 -28.31 16.09 -29.62
CA LEU A 16 -28.73 15.66 -28.28
C LEU A 16 -29.26 14.22 -28.29
N ALA A 17 -30.02 13.82 -29.30
CA ALA A 17 -30.48 12.45 -29.47
C ALA A 17 -29.30 11.48 -29.67
N VAL A 18 -28.32 11.83 -30.51
CA VAL A 18 -27.11 11.03 -30.73
C VAL A 18 -26.29 10.92 -29.44
N VAL A 19 -26.14 12.01 -28.69
CA VAL A 19 -25.44 12.01 -27.39
C VAL A 19 -26.20 11.14 -26.38
N ALA A 20 -27.52 11.24 -26.31
CA ALA A 20 -28.36 10.44 -25.42
C ALA A 20 -28.31 8.94 -25.79
N VAL A 21 -28.36 8.60 -27.08
CA VAL A 21 -28.23 7.22 -27.57
C VAL A 21 -26.83 6.68 -27.27
N ARG A 22 -25.76 7.46 -27.51
CA ARG A 22 -24.39 7.06 -27.14
C ARG A 22 -24.25 6.89 -25.63
N HIS A 23 -24.85 7.75 -24.83
CA HIS A 23 -24.81 7.66 -23.38
C HIS A 23 -25.61 6.44 -22.87
N ARG A 24 -26.76 6.14 -23.47
CA ARG A 24 -27.53 4.92 -23.18
C ARG A 24 -26.79 3.66 -23.61
N ALA A 25 -26.18 3.66 -24.80
CA ALA A 25 -25.39 2.55 -25.31
C ALA A 25 -24.16 2.30 -24.42
N ARG A 26 -23.45 3.35 -23.98
CA ARG A 26 -22.37 3.22 -22.99
C ARG A 26 -22.87 2.68 -21.65
N ARG A 27 -23.98 3.19 -21.11
CA ARG A 27 -24.57 2.64 -19.87
C ARG A 27 -24.99 1.18 -20.00
N LEU A 28 -25.56 0.78 -21.14
CA LEU A 28 -25.97 -0.61 -21.41
C LEU A 28 -24.74 -1.51 -21.55
N HIS A 29 -23.69 -1.04 -22.22
CA HIS A 29 -22.41 -1.74 -22.32
C HIS A 29 -21.72 -1.89 -20.94
N ASP A 30 -21.76 -0.86 -20.09
CA ASP A 30 -21.18 -0.93 -18.75
C ASP A 30 -21.99 -1.79 -17.77
N LYS A 31 -23.31 -1.92 -17.95
CA LYS A 31 -24.12 -2.89 -17.18
C LYS A 31 -23.67 -4.34 -17.37
N ASN A 32 -23.04 -4.66 -18.49
CA ASN A 32 -22.53 -6.01 -18.79
C ASN A 32 -21.18 -6.31 -18.13
N LYS A 33 -20.53 -5.32 -17.53
CA LYS A 33 -19.28 -5.52 -16.81
C LYS A 33 -19.58 -5.68 -15.32
N ARG A 34 -19.38 -6.90 -14.81
CA ARG A 34 -19.39 -7.20 -13.37
C ARG A 34 -18.22 -6.50 -12.71
N TYR A 35 -18.43 -5.27 -12.31
CA TYR A 35 -17.44 -4.54 -11.54
C TYR A 35 -17.72 -4.68 -10.03
N HIS A 36 -16.65 -4.76 -9.23
CA HIS A 36 -16.77 -4.70 -7.77
C HIS A 36 -17.41 -3.38 -7.32
N PRO A 37 -18.16 -3.39 -6.19
CA PRO A 37 -18.80 -2.21 -5.66
C PRO A 37 -17.78 -1.11 -5.37
N VAL A 38 -18.17 0.14 -5.60
CA VAL A 38 -17.35 1.31 -5.25
C VAL A 38 -17.64 1.66 -3.80
N ALA A 39 -16.63 1.55 -2.92
CA ALA A 39 -16.78 1.83 -1.50
C ALA A 39 -16.55 3.30 -1.15
N GLY A 40 -15.86 4.05 -2.01
CA GLY A 40 -15.56 5.46 -1.76
C GLY A 40 -14.56 6.05 -2.76
N THR A 41 -14.09 7.25 -2.44
CA THR A 41 -13.05 7.97 -3.18
C THR A 41 -11.81 8.17 -2.29
N VAL A 42 -10.68 8.54 -2.88
CA VAL A 42 -9.46 8.86 -2.12
C VAL A 42 -9.65 10.04 -1.15
N VAL A 43 -10.57 10.96 -1.44
CA VAL A 43 -10.94 12.03 -0.51
C VAL A 43 -11.47 11.45 0.81
N HIS A 44 -12.26 10.39 0.75
CA HIS A 44 -12.77 9.73 1.96
C HIS A 44 -11.65 9.08 2.78
N GLN A 45 -10.59 8.59 2.12
CA GLN A 45 -9.39 8.08 2.81
C GLN A 45 -8.61 9.20 3.49
N LEU A 46 -8.46 10.35 2.82
CA LEU A 46 -7.75 11.51 3.38
C LEU A 46 -8.48 12.10 4.59
N ILE A 47 -9.81 12.20 4.54
CA ILE A 47 -10.63 12.65 5.68
C ILE A 47 -10.49 11.69 6.87
N ASN A 48 -10.37 10.39 6.60
CA ASN A 48 -10.23 9.36 7.63
C ASN A 48 -8.77 8.96 7.89
N PHE A 49 -7.79 9.75 7.45
CA PHE A 49 -6.38 9.41 7.56
C PHE A 49 -5.92 9.09 9.00
N PRO A 50 -6.36 9.81 10.06
CA PRO A 50 -5.99 9.48 11.45
C PRO A 50 -6.50 8.11 11.92
N ARG A 51 -7.53 7.58 11.27
CA ARG A 51 -8.15 6.27 11.56
C ARG A 51 -8.18 5.37 10.33
N LEU A 52 -7.21 5.53 9.43
CA LEU A 52 -7.23 4.91 8.11
C LEU A 52 -7.38 3.39 8.19
N HIS A 53 -6.65 2.76 9.10
CA HIS A 53 -6.73 1.31 9.30
C HIS A 53 -8.10 0.85 9.79
N HIS A 54 -8.72 1.56 10.74
CA HIS A 54 -10.08 1.26 11.19
C HIS A 54 -11.08 1.41 10.04
N TYR A 55 -10.99 2.52 9.30
CA TYR A 55 -11.84 2.77 8.14
C TYR A 55 -11.71 1.68 7.06
N MET A 56 -10.49 1.28 6.72
CA MET A 56 -10.25 0.20 5.76
C MET A 56 -10.77 -1.15 6.27
N THR A 57 -10.68 -1.41 7.57
CA THR A 57 -11.18 -2.64 8.19
C THR A 57 -12.71 -2.69 8.15
N GLU A 58 -13.40 -1.58 8.43
CA GLU A 58 -14.86 -1.47 8.29
C GLU A 58 -15.31 -1.71 6.85
N LEU A 59 -14.59 -1.14 5.88
CA LEU A 59 -14.85 -1.38 4.46
C LEU A 59 -14.62 -2.83 4.05
N ALA A 60 -13.54 -3.46 4.53
CA ALA A 60 -13.25 -4.86 4.27
C ALA A 60 -14.30 -5.80 4.88
N GLY A 61 -14.81 -5.48 6.07
CA GLY A 61 -15.90 -6.22 6.70
C GLY A 61 -17.24 -6.08 5.96
N LYS A 62 -17.48 -4.93 5.33
CA LYS A 62 -18.70 -4.69 4.53
C LYS A 62 -18.59 -5.26 3.12
N TYR A 63 -17.41 -5.19 2.52
CA TYR A 63 -17.14 -5.61 1.15
C TYR A 63 -15.82 -6.39 1.11
N ASN A 64 -15.86 -7.71 0.89
CA ASN A 64 -14.65 -8.53 0.76
C ASN A 64 -13.71 -8.03 -0.35
N THR A 65 -14.26 -7.47 -1.44
CA THR A 65 -13.48 -6.82 -2.51
C THR A 65 -14.25 -5.61 -3.03
N TYR A 66 -13.60 -4.45 -3.01
CA TYR A 66 -14.20 -3.17 -3.40
C TYR A 66 -13.22 -2.31 -4.18
N ARG A 67 -13.77 -1.30 -4.85
CA ARG A 67 -12.99 -0.29 -5.56
C ARG A 67 -13.05 1.04 -4.83
N MET A 68 -11.92 1.73 -4.84
CA MET A 68 -11.85 3.14 -4.47
C MET A 68 -11.51 3.94 -5.73
N LEU A 69 -12.26 5.01 -5.94
CA LEU A 69 -11.98 5.94 -7.02
C LEU A 69 -10.84 6.86 -6.58
N ASP A 70 -9.65 6.64 -7.13
CA ASP A 70 -8.55 7.60 -7.04
C ASP A 70 -8.70 8.68 -8.11
N LEU A 71 -7.99 9.80 -7.94
CA LEU A 71 -7.98 10.91 -8.89
C LEU A 71 -7.37 10.50 -10.23
N PHE A 72 -6.42 9.57 -10.23
CA PHE A 72 -5.62 9.23 -11.43
C PHE A 72 -5.73 7.76 -11.87
N LYS A 73 -6.03 6.83 -10.96
CA LYS A 73 -6.09 5.38 -11.25
C LYS A 73 -7.20 4.69 -10.47
N GLY A 74 -7.78 3.62 -11.02
CA GLY A 74 -8.68 2.78 -10.21
C GLY A 74 -7.87 1.96 -9.20
N ALA A 75 -8.16 2.08 -7.91
CA ALA A 75 -7.60 1.20 -6.88
C ALA A 75 -8.60 0.12 -6.50
N VAL A 76 -8.16 -1.14 -6.49
CA VAL A 76 -8.95 -2.28 -6.03
C VAL A 76 -8.38 -2.75 -4.70
N TYR A 77 -9.23 -2.84 -3.69
CA TYR A 77 -8.90 -3.36 -2.37
C TYR A 77 -9.59 -4.70 -2.21
N THR A 78 -8.85 -5.69 -1.73
CA THR A 78 -9.38 -7.04 -1.51
C THR A 78 -8.89 -7.57 -0.17
N ALA A 79 -9.83 -8.13 0.59
CA ALA A 79 -9.60 -8.90 1.79
C ALA A 79 -9.98 -10.38 1.59
N ASP A 80 -10.32 -10.76 0.34
CA ASP A 80 -10.63 -12.14 -0.01
C ASP A 80 -9.33 -12.96 -0.12
N PRO A 81 -9.16 -14.01 0.70
CA PRO A 81 -7.94 -14.82 0.70
C PRO A 81 -7.63 -15.44 -0.66
N ALA A 82 -8.63 -15.78 -1.48
CA ALA A 82 -8.41 -16.35 -2.80
C ALA A 82 -7.77 -15.34 -3.76
N ASN A 83 -8.20 -14.07 -3.69
CA ASN A 83 -7.61 -12.99 -4.48
C ASN A 83 -6.20 -12.65 -3.98
N VAL A 84 -5.99 -12.65 -2.66
CA VAL A 84 -4.68 -12.42 -2.06
C VAL A 84 -3.69 -13.50 -2.47
N GLU A 85 -4.07 -14.78 -2.43
CA GLU A 85 -3.22 -15.87 -2.92
C GLU A 85 -2.95 -15.72 -4.42
N TYR A 86 -3.96 -15.41 -5.21
CA TYR A 86 -3.78 -15.25 -6.65
C TYR A 86 -2.78 -14.14 -6.99
N VAL A 87 -2.88 -12.98 -6.34
CA VAL A 87 -2.00 -11.83 -6.55
C VAL A 87 -0.59 -12.09 -6.04
N LEU A 88 -0.44 -12.65 -4.83
CA LEU A 88 0.87 -12.78 -4.17
C LEU A 88 1.62 -14.06 -4.54
N LYS A 89 0.94 -15.09 -5.05
CA LYS A 89 1.53 -16.41 -5.34
C LYS A 89 1.28 -16.85 -6.78
N THR A 90 0.03 -17.00 -7.19
CA THR A 90 -0.31 -17.65 -8.47
C THR A 90 0.12 -16.83 -9.69
N ASN A 91 -0.11 -15.52 -9.68
CA ASN A 91 0.19 -14.62 -10.79
C ASN A 91 1.08 -13.44 -10.37
N PHE A 92 2.03 -13.71 -9.47
CA PHE A 92 2.92 -12.69 -8.90
C PHE A 92 3.64 -11.84 -9.97
N THR A 93 4.02 -12.45 -11.11
CA THR A 93 4.72 -11.74 -12.19
C THR A 93 3.90 -10.63 -12.84
N ASN A 94 2.57 -10.71 -12.80
CA ASN A 94 1.69 -9.70 -13.35
C ASN A 94 1.36 -8.58 -12.35
N TYR A 95 1.61 -8.79 -11.06
CA TYR A 95 1.34 -7.84 -9.98
C TYR A 95 2.64 -7.32 -9.35
N GLY A 96 3.48 -6.70 -10.17
CA GLY A 96 4.67 -5.97 -9.69
C GLY A 96 4.32 -4.69 -8.92
N LYS A 97 5.30 -4.12 -8.23
CA LYS A 97 5.17 -2.82 -7.53
C LYS A 97 4.89 -1.68 -8.50
N GLY A 98 5.43 -1.81 -9.72
CA GLY A 98 5.20 -0.90 -10.83
C GLY A 98 6.01 0.40 -10.74
N SER A 99 5.94 1.19 -11.83
CA SER A 99 6.76 2.39 -11.99
C SER A 99 6.50 3.47 -10.94
N TYR A 100 5.27 3.56 -10.42
CA TYR A 100 4.92 4.52 -9.38
C TYR A 100 5.71 4.28 -8.09
N MET A 101 5.77 3.02 -7.63
CA MET A 101 6.52 2.67 -6.43
C MET A 101 8.03 2.72 -6.66
N TYR A 102 8.50 2.33 -7.86
CA TYR A 102 9.89 2.48 -8.23
C TYR A 102 10.36 3.93 -8.12
N ASN A 103 9.62 4.88 -8.71
CA ASN A 103 9.99 6.31 -8.68
C ASN A 103 10.03 6.91 -7.27
N ILE A 104 9.19 6.42 -6.35
CA ILE A 104 9.20 6.89 -4.96
C ILE A 104 10.42 6.37 -4.20
N LEU A 105 10.83 5.12 -4.48
CA LEU A 105 11.87 4.43 -3.71
C LEU A 105 13.27 4.58 -4.33
N SER A 106 13.37 4.83 -5.63
CA SER A 106 14.63 4.86 -6.37
C SER A 106 15.56 5.99 -5.94
N ASP A 107 15.01 7.14 -5.52
CA ASP A 107 15.83 8.30 -5.14
C ASP A 107 16.62 8.06 -3.85
N GLY A 108 16.05 7.29 -2.92
CA GLY A 108 16.69 6.95 -1.65
C GLY A 108 17.40 5.60 -1.64
N LEU A 109 16.83 4.59 -2.30
CA LEU A 109 17.32 3.20 -2.26
C LEU A 109 17.97 2.74 -3.57
N GLY A 110 17.99 3.59 -4.60
CA GLY A 110 18.46 3.24 -5.94
C GLY A 110 17.72 2.06 -6.53
N ASP A 111 18.45 1.24 -7.28
CA ASP A 111 18.01 -0.05 -7.80
C ASP A 111 17.95 -1.15 -6.71
N GLY A 112 17.63 -0.79 -5.46
CA GLY A 112 17.58 -1.71 -4.33
C GLY A 112 16.42 -2.71 -4.41
N ILE A 113 16.50 -3.79 -3.62
CA ILE A 113 15.53 -4.90 -3.57
C ILE A 113 14.08 -4.46 -3.28
N PHE A 114 13.90 -3.28 -2.69
CA PHE A 114 12.58 -2.71 -2.42
C PHE A 114 12.01 -1.91 -3.60
N ALA A 115 12.85 -1.39 -4.50
CA ALA A 115 12.43 -0.58 -5.63
C ALA A 115 12.20 -1.42 -6.90
N VAL A 116 13.10 -2.34 -7.22
CA VAL A 116 13.08 -3.08 -8.49
C VAL A 116 12.07 -4.22 -8.50
N ASP A 117 11.60 -4.58 -9.71
CA ASP A 117 10.70 -5.71 -9.99
C ASP A 117 11.38 -6.73 -10.94
N GLY A 118 10.73 -7.88 -11.13
CA GLY A 118 11.11 -8.86 -12.15
C GLY A 118 12.42 -9.59 -11.88
N GLN A 119 13.25 -9.77 -12.92
CA GLN A 119 14.49 -10.55 -12.81
C GLN A 119 15.54 -9.90 -11.92
N LYS A 120 15.65 -8.56 -11.94
CA LYS A 120 16.55 -7.81 -11.05
C LYS A 120 16.21 -8.09 -9.58
N TRP A 121 14.93 -7.99 -9.23
CA TRP A 121 14.44 -8.34 -7.90
C TRP A 121 14.72 -9.79 -7.52
N ARG A 122 14.46 -10.74 -8.43
CA ARG A 122 14.73 -12.18 -8.19
C ARG A 122 16.20 -12.44 -7.91
N HIS A 123 17.09 -11.81 -8.67
CA HIS A 123 18.53 -11.95 -8.49
C HIS A 123 18.97 -11.41 -7.12
N GLN A 124 18.58 -10.16 -6.79
CA GLN A 124 18.91 -9.56 -5.50
C GLN A 124 18.34 -10.36 -4.33
N ARG A 125 17.07 -10.77 -4.41
CA ARG A 125 16.44 -11.60 -3.38
C ARG A 125 17.16 -12.93 -3.18
N LYS A 126 17.64 -13.57 -4.25
CA LYS A 126 18.41 -14.80 -4.16
C LYS A 126 19.71 -14.59 -3.41
N VAL A 127 20.47 -13.55 -3.75
CA VAL A 127 21.73 -13.20 -3.06
C VAL A 127 21.45 -12.87 -1.59
N THR A 128 20.57 -11.92 -1.33
CA THR A 128 20.20 -11.48 0.02
C THR A 128 19.66 -12.61 0.88
N SER A 129 18.89 -13.57 0.32
CA SER A 129 18.38 -14.71 1.09
C SER A 129 19.47 -15.59 1.71
N THR A 130 20.68 -15.60 1.13
CA THR A 130 21.82 -16.35 1.69
C THR A 130 22.43 -15.65 2.90
N GLU A 131 22.43 -14.32 2.91
CA GLU A 131 22.87 -13.50 4.04
C GLU A 131 21.92 -13.67 5.23
N PHE A 132 20.62 -13.87 4.98
CA PHE A 132 19.62 -14.18 6.01
C PHE A 132 19.46 -15.67 6.33
N SER A 133 20.51 -16.48 6.12
CA SER A 133 20.46 -17.90 6.49
C SER A 133 20.31 -18.10 8.02
N THR A 134 19.68 -19.19 8.44
CA THR A 134 19.43 -19.49 9.87
C THR A 134 20.71 -19.45 10.71
N LYS A 135 21.84 -19.87 10.14
CA LYS A 135 23.14 -19.83 10.83
C LYS A 135 23.57 -18.38 11.11
N VAL A 136 23.56 -17.53 10.08
CA VAL A 136 23.94 -16.12 10.20
C VAL A 136 23.03 -15.37 11.17
N VAL A 137 21.70 -15.58 11.05
CA VAL A 137 20.72 -14.96 11.94
C VAL A 137 20.95 -15.39 13.40
N ARG A 138 21.21 -16.67 13.65
CA ARG A 138 21.45 -17.19 15.01
C ARG A 138 22.74 -16.63 15.62
N ASP A 139 23.83 -16.65 14.86
CA ASP A 139 25.13 -16.21 15.33
C ASP A 139 25.11 -14.70 15.64
N PHE A 140 24.46 -13.90 14.78
CA PHE A 140 24.22 -12.47 14.99
C PHE A 140 23.29 -12.19 16.18
N SER A 141 22.13 -12.85 16.19
CA SER A 141 21.10 -12.64 17.23
C SER A 141 21.60 -13.04 18.61
N SER A 142 22.54 -13.99 18.74
CA SER A 142 23.05 -14.36 20.07
C SER A 142 23.90 -13.26 20.70
N ALA A 143 24.79 -12.60 19.95
CA ALA A 143 25.71 -11.62 20.50
C ALA A 143 25.09 -10.22 20.57
N VAL A 144 24.61 -9.71 19.43
CA VAL A 144 24.16 -8.32 19.32
C VAL A 144 22.85 -8.09 20.08
N PHE A 145 21.94 -9.06 20.07
CA PHE A 145 20.70 -8.96 20.85
C PHE A 145 20.98 -8.92 22.35
N LYS A 146 21.84 -9.82 22.86
CA LYS A 146 22.17 -9.86 24.29
C LYS A 146 22.77 -8.55 24.76
N THR A 147 23.76 -8.02 24.03
CA THR A 147 24.40 -6.75 24.40
C THR A 147 23.40 -5.60 24.42
N ASN A 148 22.56 -5.47 23.40
CA ASN A 148 21.58 -4.40 23.35
C ASN A 148 20.44 -4.60 24.36
N ALA A 149 20.08 -5.84 24.68
CA ALA A 149 19.05 -6.16 25.66
C ALA A 149 19.51 -5.80 27.08
N VAL A 150 20.78 -6.07 27.41
CA VAL A 150 21.38 -5.63 28.68
C VAL A 150 21.39 -4.10 28.78
N LYS A 151 21.72 -3.38 27.70
CA LYS A 151 21.65 -1.90 27.69
C LYS A 151 20.23 -1.39 27.94
N LEU A 152 19.24 -1.97 27.26
CA LEU A 152 17.83 -1.62 27.45
C LEU A 152 17.37 -1.91 28.88
N ALA A 153 17.73 -3.08 29.43
CA ALA A 153 17.44 -3.45 30.81
C ALA A 153 18.07 -2.48 31.81
N GLY A 154 19.31 -2.03 31.56
CA GLY A 154 19.98 -1.02 32.37
C GLY A 154 19.23 0.32 32.40
N ILE A 155 18.77 0.81 31.24
CA ILE A 155 17.98 2.06 31.16
C ILE A 155 16.68 1.93 31.95
N ILE A 156 15.99 0.79 31.83
CA ILE A 156 14.74 0.54 32.55
C ILE A 156 15.02 0.43 34.06
N TYR A 157 16.09 -0.24 34.46
CA TYR A 157 16.49 -0.39 35.85
C TYR A 157 16.85 0.95 36.51
N GLU A 158 17.62 1.79 35.82
CA GLU A 158 18.00 3.12 36.30
C GLU A 158 16.77 4.01 36.53
N ALA A 159 15.85 4.04 35.56
CA ALA A 159 14.61 4.79 35.68
C ALA A 159 13.65 4.22 36.74
N ALA A 160 13.69 2.91 37.01
CA ALA A 160 12.91 2.29 38.07
C ALA A 160 13.49 2.53 39.48
N THR A 161 14.80 2.73 39.59
CA THR A 161 15.51 2.93 40.86
C THR A 161 15.76 4.39 41.21
N SER A 162 15.67 5.29 40.24
CA SER A 162 15.71 6.72 40.48
C SER A 162 14.53 7.16 41.36
N CYS A 163 14.78 7.96 42.40
CA CYS A 163 13.75 8.54 43.27
C CYS A 163 12.80 9.53 42.54
N SER A 164 13.09 9.81 41.27
CA SER A 164 12.23 10.51 40.33
C SER A 164 11.23 9.51 39.76
N ASN A 165 9.92 9.72 39.99
CA ASN A 165 8.84 8.93 39.37
C ASN A 165 8.75 9.23 37.86
N GLN A 166 9.82 8.92 37.13
CA GLN A 166 10.00 9.32 35.75
C GLN A 166 9.32 8.31 34.83
N ALA A 167 8.34 8.77 34.07
CA ALA A 167 7.73 7.97 33.03
C ALA A 167 8.75 7.67 31.91
N ILE A 168 8.82 6.40 31.49
CA ILE A 168 9.64 5.97 30.35
C ILE A 168 8.72 5.79 29.14
N GLU A 169 9.09 6.39 28.01
CA GLU A 169 8.42 6.14 26.74
C GLU A 169 8.97 4.87 26.09
N ILE A 170 8.22 3.77 26.22
CA ILE A 170 8.66 2.46 25.72
C ILE A 170 8.86 2.43 24.20
N GLN A 171 8.09 3.23 23.45
CA GLN A 171 8.21 3.32 22.00
C GLN A 171 9.60 3.83 21.58
N VAL A 172 10.10 4.89 22.21
CA VAL A 172 11.42 5.44 21.94
C VAL A 172 12.51 4.45 22.31
N CYS A 173 12.38 3.76 23.44
CA CYS A 173 13.31 2.73 23.87
C CYS A 173 13.39 1.58 22.85
N LEU A 174 12.25 1.05 22.42
CA LEU A 174 12.20 -0.05 21.43
C LEU A 174 12.68 0.38 20.05
N GLN A 175 12.39 1.62 19.63
CA GLN A 175 12.89 2.15 18.37
C GLN A 175 14.40 2.29 18.37
N ARG A 176 14.99 2.85 19.45
CA ARG A 176 16.45 2.94 19.61
C ARG A 176 17.11 1.57 19.67
N PHE A 177 16.50 0.62 20.37
CA PHE A 177 16.96 -0.76 20.42
C PHE A 177 16.96 -1.38 19.02
N SER A 178 15.86 -1.26 18.28
CA SER A 178 15.72 -1.82 16.93
C SER A 178 16.73 -1.23 15.94
N VAL A 179 16.93 0.09 15.96
CA VAL A 179 17.94 0.75 15.13
C VAL A 179 19.35 0.28 15.50
N SER A 180 19.65 0.16 16.80
CA SER A 180 20.95 -0.34 17.26
C SER A 180 21.22 -1.78 16.80
N LEU A 181 20.19 -2.64 16.80
CA LEU A 181 20.30 -3.99 16.24
C LEU A 181 20.62 -3.94 14.74
N ILE A 182 19.91 -3.13 13.96
CA ILE A 182 20.08 -3.10 12.51
C ILE A 182 21.44 -2.51 12.09
N THR A 183 21.89 -1.43 12.72
CA THR A 183 23.15 -0.77 12.36
C THR A 183 24.37 -1.67 12.59
N LEU A 184 24.35 -2.50 13.64
CA LEU A 184 25.42 -3.46 13.94
C LEU A 184 25.46 -4.66 12.97
N HIS A 185 24.44 -4.85 12.13
CA HIS A 185 24.40 -5.90 11.11
C HIS A 185 24.97 -5.44 9.76
N CYS A 186 24.90 -4.14 9.46
CA CYS A 186 25.25 -3.59 8.16
C CYS A 186 26.68 -3.02 8.07
N TYR A 187 27.48 -3.13 9.14
CA TYR A 187 28.91 -2.81 9.21
C TYR A 187 29.67 -4.01 9.76
#